data_AF-A0A6J5WF40-F1
#
_entry.id   AF-A0A6J5WF40-F1
#
_cell.length_a   1.000
_cell.length_b   1.000
_cell.length_c   1.000
_cell.angle_alpha   90.00
_cell.angle_beta   90.00
_cell.angle_gamma   90.00
#
_symmetry.space_group_name_H-M   'P 1'
#
loop_
_entity.id
_entity.type
_entity.pdbx_description
1 polymer ?
#
loop_
_entity_poly.entity_id
_entity_poly.type
_entity_poly.pdbx_seq_one_letter_code
_entity_poly.pdbx_strand_id
1 'polypeptide(L)'
;MGCEKRSETATAYIPGQFTYFLITGTLSLLGGFSTEFVSKAYNITKDEAYKITNSQTGVLIIKVGEDENTKMPKPSENSTHKPVHKITSATTLTEKEFPFLKEAGLSASLIKLEANAISSPTYTTDATVQVVYVAGGSGQIQIVGLNGKLALEVKAGDLLVVPSFFMVAKLAGENGLESPHKFPACPRRLSWEDISIGGIITRNVTNIP
;
A
#
# COMPACT_ATOMS: atom_id res chain seq x y z
N MET A 1 17.22 -18.91 -11.12
CA MET A 1 17.47 -17.80 -10.17
C MET A 1 16.24 -17.65 -9.30
N GLY A 2 16.34 -17.98 -8.01
CA GLY A 2 15.19 -18.09 -7.12
C GLY A 2 14.63 -16.72 -6.76
N CYS A 3 13.34 -16.53 -6.99
CA CYS A 3 12.59 -15.37 -6.51
C CYS A 3 12.40 -15.56 -5.00
N GLU A 4 13.12 -14.80 -4.18
CA GLU A 4 13.04 -14.89 -2.72
C GLU A 4 11.76 -14.18 -2.24
N LYS A 5 10.93 -14.91 -1.49
CA LYS A 5 9.60 -14.48 -1.02
C LYS A 5 9.73 -13.39 0.04
N ARG A 6 9.63 -12.11 -0.35
CA ARG A 6 9.82 -11.00 0.61
C ARG A 6 8.66 -10.03 0.73
N SER A 7 7.63 -10.12 -0.10
CA SER A 7 6.36 -9.39 0.07
C SER A 7 5.17 -10.32 -0.18
N GLU A 8 5.09 -11.40 0.60
CA GLU A 8 4.04 -12.42 0.49
C GLU A 8 3.40 -12.65 1.86
N THR A 9 2.09 -12.46 1.99
CA THR A 9 1.35 -12.75 3.23
C THR A 9 1.14 -14.25 3.44
N ALA A 10 1.38 -15.10 2.43
CA ALA A 10 1.28 -16.56 2.56
C ALA A 10 2.29 -17.14 3.57
N THR A 11 3.41 -16.44 3.81
CA THR A 11 4.41 -16.81 4.83
C THR A 11 4.37 -15.91 6.06
N ALA A 12 3.31 -15.09 6.22
CA ALA A 12 3.11 -14.30 7.44
C ALA A 12 2.83 -15.21 8.64
N TYR A 13 2.89 -14.64 9.86
CA TYR A 13 2.60 -15.35 11.11
C TYR A 13 1.24 -16.07 11.05
N ILE A 14 0.24 -15.41 10.49
CA ILE A 14 -1.01 -16.04 10.03
C ILE A 14 -1.04 -15.89 8.50
N PRO A 15 -1.00 -17.01 7.74
CA PRO A 15 -1.05 -16.96 6.29
C PRO A 15 -2.24 -16.13 5.76
N GLY A 16 -1.95 -15.23 4.82
CA GLY A 16 -2.94 -14.34 4.20
C GLY A 16 -3.24 -13.06 4.99
N GLN A 17 -2.71 -12.90 6.21
CA GLN A 17 -2.98 -11.72 7.05
C GLN A 17 -1.76 -10.82 7.23
N PHE A 18 -2.02 -9.51 7.35
CA PHE A 18 -1.02 -8.57 7.83
C PHE A 18 -0.94 -8.62 9.35
N THR A 19 0.27 -8.79 9.89
CA THR A 19 0.53 -8.74 11.33
C THR A 19 1.29 -7.45 11.65
N TYR A 20 0.78 -6.67 12.59
CA TYR A 20 1.40 -5.42 13.02
C TYR A 20 2.13 -5.63 14.35
N PHE A 21 3.42 -5.30 14.37
CA PHE A 21 4.25 -5.34 15.56
C PHE A 21 4.53 -3.90 16.01
N LEU A 22 3.65 -3.36 16.84
CA LEU A 22 3.74 -1.97 17.31
C LEU A 22 4.72 -1.89 18.48
N ILE A 23 5.63 -0.93 18.44
CA ILE A 23 6.69 -0.79 19.45
C ILE A 23 6.14 -0.16 20.74
N THR A 24 5.26 0.84 20.63
CA THR A 24 4.66 1.59 21.74
C THR A 24 3.15 1.81 21.54
N GLY A 25 2.45 2.27 22.60
CA GLY A 25 0.99 2.44 22.62
C GLY A 25 0.23 1.25 23.22
N THR A 26 -1.10 1.29 23.13
CA THR A 26 -2.00 0.30 23.76
C THR A 26 -1.78 -1.14 23.30
N LEU A 27 -1.35 -1.33 22.04
CA LEU A 27 -1.07 -2.65 21.46
C LEU A 27 0.45 -2.91 21.35
N SER A 28 1.23 -2.34 22.26
CA SER A 28 2.69 -2.39 22.18
C SER A 28 3.28 -3.74 22.57
N LEU A 29 4.30 -4.14 21.82
CA LEU A 29 5.17 -5.25 22.21
C LEU A 29 5.98 -4.93 23.47
N LEU A 30 6.44 -3.68 23.62
CA LEU A 30 7.18 -3.27 24.81
C LEU A 30 6.34 -3.34 26.09
N GLY A 31 5.04 -3.01 26.01
CA GLY A 31 4.10 -3.17 27.13
C GLY A 31 3.82 -4.62 27.50
N GLY A 32 4.16 -5.58 26.65
CA GLY A 32 4.08 -7.01 26.96
C GLY A 32 5.18 -7.51 27.92
N PHE A 33 6.27 -6.75 28.08
CA PHE A 33 7.34 -7.07 29.04
C PHE A 33 7.10 -6.37 30.39
N SER A 34 7.55 -6.98 31.49
CA SER A 34 7.51 -6.35 32.81
C SER A 34 8.34 -5.05 32.83
N THR A 35 7.91 -4.05 33.62
CA THR A 35 8.61 -2.79 33.79
C THR A 35 10.06 -2.97 34.27
N GLU A 36 10.33 -3.94 35.14
CA GLU A 36 11.68 -4.31 35.59
C GLU A 36 12.59 -4.72 34.43
N PHE A 37 12.05 -5.53 33.51
CA PHE A 37 12.79 -6.02 32.36
C PHE A 37 13.15 -4.89 31.42
N VAL A 38 12.18 -4.04 31.08
CA VAL A 38 12.38 -2.88 30.20
C VAL A 38 13.37 -1.90 30.83
N SER A 39 13.23 -1.59 32.12
CA SER A 39 14.15 -0.71 32.86
C SER A 39 15.59 -1.20 32.78
N LYS A 40 15.84 -2.50 33.01
CA LYS A 40 17.18 -3.09 32.92
C LYS A 40 17.70 -3.14 31.48
N ALA A 41 16.87 -3.53 30.51
CA ALA A 41 17.26 -3.68 29.12
C ALA A 41 17.71 -2.36 28.48
N TYR A 42 17.01 -1.26 28.80
CA TYR A 42 17.32 0.07 28.28
C TYR A 42 18.17 0.93 29.23
N ASN A 43 18.54 0.41 30.41
CA ASN A 43 19.28 1.13 31.45
C ASN A 43 18.61 2.46 31.85
N ILE A 44 17.31 2.41 32.13
CA ILE A 44 16.48 3.55 32.54
C ILE A 44 15.80 3.25 33.89
N THR A 45 15.26 4.28 34.54
CA THR A 45 14.49 4.10 35.78
C THR A 45 13.19 3.32 35.54
N LYS A 46 12.64 2.72 36.60
CA LYS A 46 11.34 2.02 36.50
C LYS A 46 10.20 2.97 36.10
N ASP A 47 10.23 4.21 36.58
CA ASP A 47 9.22 5.21 36.25
C ASP A 47 9.28 5.60 34.77
N GLU A 48 10.49 5.78 34.21
CA GLU A 48 10.67 6.02 32.77
C GLU A 48 10.22 4.82 31.94
N ALA A 49 10.56 3.60 32.36
CA ALA A 49 10.12 2.37 31.70
C ALA A 49 8.59 2.24 31.72
N TYR A 50 7.96 2.51 32.86
CA TYR A 50 6.50 2.54 32.99
C TYR A 50 5.90 3.61 32.06
N LYS A 51 6.51 4.79 32.01
CA LYS A 51 6.04 5.89 31.18
C LYS A 51 6.05 5.52 29.69
N ILE A 52 7.13 4.95 29.18
CA ILE A 52 7.28 4.58 27.75
C ILE A 52 6.31 3.47 27.34
N THR A 53 6.01 2.55 28.26
CA THR A 53 5.17 1.38 27.99
C THR A 53 3.68 1.66 28.17
N ASN A 54 3.29 2.55 29.09
CA ASN A 54 1.89 2.69 29.51
C ASN A 54 1.28 4.09 29.32
N SER A 55 2.06 5.14 29.04
CA SER A 55 1.49 6.51 29.00
C SER A 55 0.66 6.82 27.74
N GLN A 56 0.88 6.07 26.66
CA GLN A 56 0.20 6.32 25.39
C GLN A 56 -0.97 5.35 25.22
N THR A 57 -2.19 5.89 25.30
CA THR A 57 -3.44 5.12 25.17
C THR A 57 -4.01 5.13 23.75
N GLY A 58 -3.44 5.95 22.86
CA GLY A 58 -3.83 5.99 21.46
C GLY A 58 -3.42 4.72 20.69
N VAL A 59 -4.15 4.46 19.61
CA VAL A 59 -3.97 3.28 18.76
C VAL A 59 -3.60 3.73 17.35
N LEU A 60 -2.50 3.19 16.81
CA LEU A 60 -1.96 3.43 15.45
C LEU A 60 -1.59 4.90 15.16
N ILE A 61 -2.58 5.77 14.97
CA ILE A 61 -2.42 7.18 14.63
C ILE A 61 -2.91 8.01 15.81
N ILE A 62 -2.03 8.83 16.37
CA ILE A 62 -2.31 9.67 17.53
C ILE A 62 -2.20 11.15 17.17
N LYS A 63 -3.03 11.98 17.82
CA LYS A 63 -2.87 13.43 17.74
C LYS A 63 -1.62 13.82 18.53
N VAL A 64 -0.72 14.52 17.87
CA VAL A 64 0.46 15.12 18.50
C VAL A 64 0.04 16.43 19.16
N GLY A 65 0.58 16.71 20.36
CA GLY A 65 0.29 17.93 21.10
C GLY A 65 0.86 19.19 20.44
N GLU A 66 0.45 20.34 20.95
CA GLU A 66 0.84 21.67 20.44
C GLU A 66 1.99 22.30 21.26
N ASP A 67 2.35 21.69 22.39
CA ASP A 67 3.41 22.20 23.26
C ASP A 67 4.82 21.91 22.70
N GLU A 68 5.80 22.70 23.14
CA GLU A 68 7.19 22.60 22.64
C GLU A 68 7.82 21.22 22.86
N ASN A 69 7.38 20.45 23.87
CA ASN A 69 7.93 19.14 24.21
C ASN A 69 7.26 18.00 23.42
N THR A 70 6.10 18.24 22.83
CA THR A 70 5.37 17.24 22.05
C THR A 70 5.27 17.57 20.56
N LYS A 71 5.58 18.80 20.12
CA LYS A 71 5.55 19.16 18.70
C LYS A 71 6.53 18.32 17.87
N MET A 72 6.13 17.97 16.65
CA MET A 72 7.01 17.29 15.70
C MET A 72 8.24 18.15 15.40
N PRO A 73 9.45 17.54 15.34
CA PRO A 73 10.66 18.27 14.97
C PRO A 73 10.52 18.84 13.55
N LYS A 74 11.08 20.04 13.34
CA LYS A 74 11.05 20.69 12.02
C LYS A 74 11.86 19.86 11.01
N PRO A 75 11.39 19.69 9.77
CA PRO A 75 12.15 19.03 8.70
C PRO A 75 13.50 19.71 8.47
N SER A 76 14.49 18.96 7.99
CA SER A 76 15.79 19.55 7.63
C SER A 76 15.65 20.43 6.38
N GLU A 77 16.13 21.66 6.44
CA GLU A 77 16.05 22.59 5.30
C GLU A 77 16.81 22.07 4.07
N ASN A 78 17.89 21.31 4.29
CA ASN A 78 18.76 20.79 3.22
C ASN A 78 18.09 19.76 2.30
N SER A 79 17.05 19.09 2.79
CA SER A 79 16.31 18.04 2.08
C SER A 79 14.87 18.44 1.75
N THR A 80 14.38 19.54 2.33
CA THR A 80 13.01 20.00 2.09
C THR A 80 12.89 20.51 0.64
N HIS A 81 11.84 20.07 -0.06
CA HIS A 81 11.53 20.41 -1.46
C HIS A 81 12.41 19.79 -2.56
N LYS A 82 13.36 18.90 -2.25
CA LYS A 82 14.09 18.14 -3.28
C LYS A 82 13.32 16.85 -3.58
N PRO A 83 12.62 16.73 -4.73
CA PRO A 83 11.97 15.48 -5.08
C PRO A 83 13.03 14.39 -5.25
N VAL A 84 12.80 13.23 -4.65
CA VAL A 84 13.71 12.08 -4.78
C VAL A 84 13.73 11.59 -6.23
N HIS A 85 12.59 11.65 -6.93
CA HIS A 85 12.45 11.38 -8.37
C HIS A 85 11.42 12.32 -8.99
N LYS A 86 11.66 12.75 -10.23
CA LYS A 86 10.70 13.57 -10.99
C LYS A 86 9.60 12.67 -11.56
N ILE A 87 8.37 12.89 -11.14
CA ILE A 87 7.19 12.15 -11.61
C ILE A 87 6.55 12.94 -12.77
N THR A 88 6.25 12.25 -13.87
CA THR A 88 5.54 12.76 -15.05
C THR A 88 4.18 12.07 -15.21
N SER A 89 3.46 12.34 -16.30
CA SER A 89 2.14 11.75 -16.60
C SER A 89 2.17 10.22 -16.78
N ALA A 90 3.31 9.66 -17.17
CA ALA A 90 3.54 8.22 -17.18
C ALA A 90 4.94 7.94 -16.60
N THR A 91 5.00 7.40 -15.40
CA THR A 91 6.28 7.11 -14.72
C THR A 91 6.24 5.72 -14.12
N THR A 92 7.24 4.91 -14.41
CA THR A 92 7.43 3.59 -13.77
C THR A 92 8.67 3.66 -12.88
N LEU A 93 8.52 3.22 -11.65
CA LEU A 93 9.56 3.08 -10.65
C LEU A 93 9.92 1.60 -10.50
N THR A 94 11.20 1.29 -10.67
CA THR A 94 11.77 -0.06 -10.65
C THR A 94 12.96 -0.12 -9.71
N GLU A 95 13.63 -1.28 -9.66
CA GLU A 95 14.87 -1.47 -8.89
C GLU A 95 16.00 -0.50 -9.27
N LYS A 96 15.97 0.08 -10.49
CA LYS A 96 16.97 1.04 -10.95
C LYS A 96 16.84 2.38 -10.23
N GLU A 97 15.62 2.82 -10.02
CA GLU A 97 15.30 4.07 -9.33
C GLU A 97 15.36 3.87 -7.80
N PHE A 98 14.92 2.70 -7.33
CA PHE A 98 14.84 2.38 -5.91
C PHE A 98 15.26 0.92 -5.66
N PRO A 99 16.52 0.67 -5.24
CA PRO A 99 17.03 -0.69 -5.05
C PRO A 99 16.19 -1.57 -4.11
N PHE A 100 15.55 -0.98 -3.09
CA PHE A 100 14.67 -1.71 -2.16
C PHE A 100 13.45 -2.33 -2.85
N LEU A 101 13.02 -1.81 -4.00
CA LEU A 101 11.92 -2.40 -4.78
C LEU A 101 12.27 -3.80 -5.27
N LYS A 102 13.56 -4.06 -5.56
CA LYS A 102 14.05 -5.41 -5.85
C LYS A 102 13.87 -6.33 -4.64
N GLU A 103 14.32 -5.86 -3.48
CA GLU A 103 14.27 -6.63 -2.24
C GLU A 103 12.84 -6.94 -1.81
N ALA A 104 11.93 -5.99 -2.02
CA ALA A 104 10.50 -6.19 -1.79
C ALA A 104 9.84 -7.03 -2.89
N GLY A 105 10.49 -7.23 -4.04
CA GLY A 105 9.90 -7.89 -5.20
C GLY A 105 8.71 -7.11 -5.75
N LEU A 106 8.83 -5.78 -5.85
CA LEU A 106 7.76 -4.87 -6.28
C LEU A 106 8.24 -3.96 -7.41
N SER A 107 7.31 -3.48 -8.22
CA SER A 107 7.47 -2.28 -9.03
C SER A 107 6.19 -1.45 -8.94
N ALA A 108 6.29 -0.16 -9.23
CA ALA A 108 5.14 0.75 -9.20
C ALA A 108 5.12 1.60 -10.46
N SER A 109 3.95 1.90 -10.99
CA SER A 109 3.82 2.89 -12.06
C SER A 109 2.69 3.86 -11.78
N LEU A 110 2.81 5.08 -12.28
CA LEU A 110 1.77 6.08 -12.23
C LEU A 110 1.34 6.38 -13.67
N ILE A 111 0.03 6.33 -13.91
CA ILE A 111 -0.58 6.75 -15.16
C ILE A 111 -1.57 7.86 -14.84
N LYS A 112 -1.32 9.05 -15.41
CA LYS A 112 -2.24 10.19 -15.43
C LYS A 112 -2.75 10.36 -16.85
N LEU A 113 -4.06 10.22 -17.00
CA LEU A 113 -4.77 10.45 -18.26
C LEU A 113 -5.54 11.75 -18.14
N GLU A 114 -5.39 12.59 -19.16
CA GLU A 114 -6.20 13.79 -19.33
C GLU A 114 -7.67 13.44 -19.61
N ALA A 115 -8.55 14.42 -19.54
CA ALA A 115 -9.98 14.23 -19.78
C ALA A 115 -10.24 13.53 -21.12
N ASN A 116 -11.06 12.48 -21.11
CA ASN A 116 -11.40 11.66 -22.28
C ASN A 116 -10.22 10.95 -22.97
N ALA A 117 -9.02 10.96 -22.37
CA ALA A 117 -7.87 10.26 -22.92
C ALA A 117 -7.97 8.75 -22.66
N ILE A 118 -7.43 7.96 -23.59
CA ILE A 118 -7.39 6.50 -23.50
C ILE A 118 -5.94 6.06 -23.37
N SER A 119 -5.66 5.13 -22.46
CA SER A 119 -4.38 4.41 -22.44
C SER A 119 -4.40 3.29 -23.47
N SER A 120 -3.30 3.11 -24.21
CA SER A 120 -3.12 1.92 -25.05
C SER A 120 -3.32 0.63 -24.22
N PRO A 121 -3.92 -0.43 -24.79
CA PRO A 121 -4.04 -1.70 -24.10
C PRO A 121 -2.66 -2.25 -23.72
N THR A 122 -2.47 -2.63 -22.46
CA THR A 122 -1.22 -3.21 -21.96
C THR A 122 -1.49 -4.49 -21.16
N TYR A 123 -0.50 -5.37 -21.08
CA TYR A 123 -0.54 -6.58 -20.25
C TYR A 123 0.85 -6.83 -19.66
N THR A 124 0.90 -7.61 -18.58
CA THR A 124 2.16 -8.06 -17.97
C THR A 124 2.64 -9.36 -18.61
N THR A 125 3.89 -9.36 -19.08
CA THR A 125 4.52 -10.53 -19.75
C THR A 125 5.17 -11.50 -18.77
N ASP A 126 5.40 -11.05 -17.55
CA ASP A 126 6.16 -11.74 -16.50
C ASP A 126 5.25 -12.47 -15.49
N ALA A 127 3.99 -12.77 -15.87
CA ALA A 127 3.00 -13.41 -15.02
C ALA A 127 2.70 -12.67 -13.70
N THR A 128 2.93 -11.35 -13.64
CA THR A 128 2.69 -10.54 -12.45
C THR A 128 1.25 -10.02 -12.37
N VAL A 129 0.70 -10.05 -11.16
CA VAL A 129 -0.64 -9.53 -10.85
C VAL A 129 -0.57 -8.00 -10.79
N GLN A 130 -1.52 -7.27 -11.32
CA GLN A 130 -1.50 -5.80 -11.21
C GLN A 130 -2.51 -5.35 -10.17
N VAL A 131 -2.10 -4.52 -9.23
CA VAL A 131 -3.02 -3.84 -8.31
C VAL A 131 -3.14 -2.39 -8.76
N VAL A 132 -4.34 -1.99 -9.16
CA VAL A 132 -4.65 -0.65 -9.68
C VAL A 132 -5.44 0.10 -8.62
N TYR A 133 -4.89 1.20 -8.14
CA TYR A 133 -5.62 2.14 -7.28
C TYR A 133 -5.99 3.38 -8.09
N VAL A 134 -7.21 3.89 -7.93
CA VAL A 134 -7.62 5.16 -8.54
C VAL A 134 -7.42 6.26 -7.50
N ALA A 135 -6.34 7.03 -7.65
CA ALA A 135 -6.00 8.09 -6.71
C ALA A 135 -6.79 9.38 -6.94
N GLY A 136 -7.28 9.60 -8.16
CA GLY A 136 -8.02 10.81 -8.52
C GLY A 136 -8.78 10.65 -9.84
N GLY A 137 -9.82 11.47 -10.00
CA GLY A 137 -10.66 11.46 -11.20
C GLY A 137 -11.63 10.29 -11.27
N SER A 138 -12.07 9.98 -12.48
CA SER A 138 -13.01 8.90 -12.77
C SER A 138 -12.84 8.42 -14.21
N GLY A 139 -13.34 7.23 -14.52
CA GLY A 139 -13.29 6.71 -15.88
C GLY A 139 -13.74 5.26 -15.97
N GLN A 140 -13.41 4.61 -17.07
CA GLN A 140 -13.72 3.22 -17.31
C GLN A 140 -12.43 2.42 -17.48
N ILE A 141 -12.30 1.30 -16.76
CA ILE A 141 -11.23 0.33 -16.94
C ILE A 141 -11.82 -0.91 -17.62
N GLN A 142 -11.22 -1.29 -18.74
CA GLN A 142 -11.55 -2.51 -19.46
C GLN A 142 -10.45 -3.54 -19.26
N ILE A 143 -10.83 -4.73 -18.81
CA ILE A 143 -9.97 -5.87 -18.58
C ILE A 143 -10.42 -7.01 -19.51
N VAL A 144 -9.51 -7.53 -20.33
CA VAL A 144 -9.78 -8.60 -21.30
C VAL A 144 -8.87 -9.79 -21.00
N GLY A 145 -9.46 -10.97 -20.86
CA GLY A 145 -8.74 -12.24 -20.65
C GLY A 145 -9.23 -13.34 -21.59
N LEU A 146 -8.75 -14.57 -21.35
CA LEU A 146 -9.02 -15.73 -22.21
C LEU A 146 -10.52 -16.08 -22.35
N ASN A 147 -11.32 -15.81 -21.32
CA ASN A 147 -12.72 -16.25 -21.23
C ASN A 147 -13.73 -15.09 -21.24
N GLY A 148 -13.31 -13.85 -21.55
CA GLY A 148 -14.24 -12.73 -21.62
C GLY A 148 -13.62 -11.36 -21.38
N LYS A 149 -14.51 -10.36 -21.40
CA LYS A 149 -14.20 -8.95 -21.13
C LYS A 149 -14.98 -8.45 -19.92
N LEU A 150 -14.34 -7.59 -19.14
CA LEU A 150 -14.92 -6.89 -18.01
C LEU A 150 -14.71 -5.40 -18.22
N ALA A 151 -15.77 -4.61 -18.17
CA ALA A 151 -15.70 -3.15 -18.23
C ALA A 151 -16.28 -2.60 -16.92
N LEU A 152 -15.48 -1.82 -16.20
CA LEU A 152 -15.84 -1.28 -14.89
C LEU A 152 -15.70 0.23 -14.91
N GLU A 153 -16.75 0.92 -14.50
CA GLU A 153 -16.68 2.33 -14.13
C GLU A 153 -15.97 2.46 -12.78
N VAL A 154 -15.01 3.37 -12.69
CA VAL A 154 -14.16 3.59 -11.52
C VAL A 154 -14.07 5.07 -11.17
N LYS A 155 -13.85 5.35 -9.89
CA LYS A 155 -13.63 6.69 -9.35
C LYS A 155 -12.55 6.68 -8.27
N ALA A 156 -12.10 7.87 -7.88
CA ALA A 156 -11.14 8.03 -6.79
C ALA A 156 -11.53 7.21 -5.54
N GLY A 157 -10.58 6.43 -5.03
CA GLY A 157 -10.75 5.50 -3.92
C GLY A 157 -10.96 4.03 -4.33
N ASP A 158 -11.29 3.76 -5.59
CA ASP A 158 -11.47 2.39 -6.06
C ASP A 158 -10.14 1.64 -6.19
N LEU A 159 -10.15 0.35 -5.84
CA LEU A 159 -9.03 -0.57 -5.93
C LEU A 159 -9.43 -1.80 -6.75
N LEU A 160 -8.61 -2.15 -7.74
CA LEU A 160 -8.85 -3.27 -8.65
C LEU A 160 -7.64 -4.18 -8.69
N VAL A 161 -7.88 -5.48 -8.80
CA VAL A 161 -6.85 -6.49 -9.02
C VAL A 161 -7.01 -7.07 -10.42
N VAL A 162 -5.97 -6.93 -11.23
CA VAL A 162 -5.89 -7.45 -12.59
C VAL A 162 -5.07 -8.73 -12.56
N PRO A 163 -5.65 -9.88 -12.93
CA PRO A 163 -4.90 -11.12 -13.03
C PRO A 163 -3.78 -11.06 -14.07
N SER A 164 -2.75 -11.86 -13.85
CA SER A 164 -1.61 -11.98 -14.76
C SER A 164 -2.04 -12.33 -16.20
N PHE A 165 -1.37 -11.73 -17.18
CA PHE A 165 -1.64 -11.89 -18.63
C PHE A 165 -2.96 -11.31 -19.15
N PHE A 166 -3.76 -10.63 -18.31
CA PHE A 166 -4.96 -9.96 -18.78
C PHE A 166 -4.57 -8.60 -19.37
N MET A 167 -5.19 -8.25 -20.50
CA MET A 167 -5.04 -6.95 -21.12
C MET A 167 -5.88 -5.93 -20.36
N VAL A 168 -5.32 -4.74 -20.14
CA VAL A 168 -5.98 -3.63 -19.48
C VAL A 168 -5.91 -2.40 -20.38
N ALA A 169 -7.04 -1.74 -20.58
CA ALA A 169 -7.12 -0.41 -21.16
C ALA A 169 -7.95 0.49 -20.24
N LYS A 170 -7.64 1.78 -20.23
CA LYS A 170 -8.32 2.76 -19.38
C LYS A 170 -8.79 3.93 -20.24
N LEU A 171 -10.02 4.34 -20.04
CA LEU A 171 -10.60 5.54 -20.60
C LEU A 171 -10.85 6.51 -19.44
N ALA A 172 -10.24 7.68 -19.47
CA ALA A 172 -10.53 8.73 -18.52
C ALA A 172 -11.89 9.37 -18.80
N GLY A 173 -12.62 9.70 -17.74
CA GLY A 173 -13.81 10.54 -17.83
C GLY A 173 -13.45 12.03 -17.94
N GLU A 174 -14.44 12.90 -17.72
CA GLU A 174 -14.31 14.34 -17.92
C GLU A 174 -13.30 15.01 -16.96
N ASN A 175 -13.08 14.43 -15.79
CA ASN A 175 -12.15 14.96 -14.78
C ASN A 175 -10.74 14.33 -14.85
N GLY A 176 -10.42 13.63 -15.94
CA GLY A 176 -9.19 12.85 -16.06
C GLY A 176 -9.18 11.60 -15.17
N LEU A 177 -8.06 10.87 -15.18
CA LEU A 177 -7.87 9.67 -14.37
C LEU A 177 -6.43 9.57 -13.89
N GLU A 178 -6.23 9.50 -12.58
CA GLU A 178 -4.93 9.22 -11.96
C GLU A 178 -4.95 7.82 -11.32
N SER A 179 -4.12 6.93 -11.84
CA SER A 179 -4.10 5.52 -11.45
C SER A 179 -2.67 5.01 -11.17
N PRO A 180 -2.23 5.03 -9.90
CA PRO A 180 -1.08 4.25 -9.48
C PRO A 180 -1.32 2.75 -9.64
N HIS A 181 -0.32 2.04 -10.16
CA HIS A 181 -0.27 0.60 -10.30
C HIS A 181 0.87 0.07 -9.46
N LYS A 182 0.68 -1.12 -8.91
CA LYS A 182 1.71 -1.89 -8.27
C LYS A 182 1.76 -3.28 -8.90
N PHE A 183 2.96 -3.73 -9.24
CA PHE A 183 3.20 -5.06 -9.76
C PHE A 183 4.10 -5.79 -8.74
N PRO A 184 3.68 -6.94 -8.19
CA PRO A 184 4.58 -7.86 -7.53
C PRO A 184 5.46 -8.48 -8.62
N ALA A 185 6.77 -8.30 -8.55
CA ALA A 185 7.75 -8.79 -9.53
C ALA A 185 7.86 -10.33 -9.57
N CYS A 186 7.15 -11.04 -8.68
CA CYS A 186 7.19 -12.50 -8.60
C CYS A 186 5.87 -13.11 -9.12
N PRO A 187 5.91 -13.88 -10.23
CA PRO A 187 4.71 -14.52 -10.75
C PRO A 187 4.26 -15.71 -9.91
N ARG A 188 3.02 -15.67 -9.41
CA ARG A 188 2.29 -16.90 -9.00
C ARG A 188 0.79 -16.80 -9.23
N ARG A 189 0.22 -17.99 -9.40
CA ARG A 189 -1.20 -18.33 -9.47
C ARG A 189 -1.89 -17.89 -8.17
N LEU A 190 -2.53 -16.72 -8.17
CA LEU A 190 -3.57 -16.43 -7.19
C LEU A 190 -4.71 -17.41 -7.45
N SER A 191 -5.02 -18.29 -6.49
CA SER A 191 -6.27 -19.03 -6.54
C SER A 191 -7.42 -18.09 -6.17
N TRP A 192 -8.62 -18.34 -6.69
CA TRP A 192 -9.81 -17.56 -6.29
C TRP A 192 -10.08 -17.63 -4.77
N GLU A 193 -9.54 -18.64 -4.10
CA GLU A 193 -9.62 -18.87 -2.66
C GLU A 193 -8.64 -17.96 -1.88
N ASP A 194 -7.48 -17.61 -2.44
CA ASP A 194 -6.54 -16.64 -1.86
C ASP A 194 -7.04 -15.19 -1.97
N ILE A 195 -7.99 -14.96 -2.88
CA ILE A 195 -8.71 -13.69 -3.10
C ILE A 195 -10.03 -13.69 -2.31
N SER A 196 -10.44 -14.84 -1.74
CA SER A 196 -11.66 -15.00 -0.95
C SER A 196 -11.48 -14.50 0.49
N ILE A 197 -11.32 -13.20 0.63
CA ILE A 197 -11.90 -12.48 1.76
C ILE A 197 -13.15 -11.83 1.18
N GLY A 198 -14.32 -12.33 1.60
CA GLY A 198 -15.62 -11.93 1.05
C GLY A 198 -15.74 -10.42 0.89
N GLY A 199 -15.86 -9.97 -0.36
CA GLY A 199 -16.13 -8.57 -0.71
C GLY A 199 -14.98 -7.81 -1.36
N ILE A 200 -14.56 -8.19 -2.58
CA ILE A 200 -13.81 -7.28 -3.46
C ILE A 200 -14.80 -6.45 -4.30
N ILE A 201 -15.69 -5.78 -3.57
CA ILE A 201 -16.19 -4.43 -3.84
C ILE A 201 -16.50 -3.91 -2.43
N THR A 202 -15.63 -3.10 -1.82
CA THR A 202 -16.01 -2.32 -0.63
C THR A 202 -16.95 -1.20 -1.06
N ARG A 203 -18.18 -1.57 -1.45
CA ARG A 203 -19.31 -0.63 -1.49
C ARG A 203 -19.71 -0.41 -0.03
N ASN A 204 -19.56 0.82 0.46
CA ASN A 204 -20.37 1.29 1.58
C ASN A 204 -21.85 1.13 1.17
N VAL A 205 -22.47 0.03 1.59
CA VAL A 205 -23.93 -0.13 1.53
C VAL A 205 -24.45 0.44 2.85
N THR A 206 -24.75 1.73 2.86
CA THR A 206 -25.65 2.30 3.85
C THR A 206 -27.06 2.36 3.27
N ASN A 207 -27.94 1.59 3.92
CA ASN A 207 -29.40 1.68 3.98
C ASN A 207 -30.24 1.16 2.81
N ILE A 208 -31.00 0.12 3.16
CA ILE A 208 -32.24 -0.37 2.55
C ILE A 208 -33.34 -0.19 3.63
N PRO A 209 -34.59 0.09 3.25
CA PRO A 209 -35.69 -0.74 3.76
C PRO A 209 -36.23 -1.67 2.68
#